data_AF-A0A644WSD3-F1
#
_entry.id   AF-A0A644WSD3-F1
#
_cell.length_a   1.000
_cell.length_b   1.000
_cell.length_c   1.000
_cell.angle_alpha   90.00
_cell.angle_beta   90.00
_cell.angle_gamma   90.00
#
_symmetry.space_group_name_H-M   'P 1'
#
loop_
_entity.id
_entity.type
_entity.pdbx_description
1 polymer ?
#
loop_
_entity_poly.entity_id
_entity_poly.type
_entity_poly.pdbx_seq_one_letter_code
_entity_poly.pdbx_strand_id
1 'polypeptide(L)'
;MPSKEYYDFIYPCIDDYIRDKMKNHEGATVISSKYIKEEKKLIGISDEDLESVMDDFDVVLIEADGSKMLPLKAWKDHEPPILRKTTKTIGVFPIDMLGEKINQDNIYNYEGFIKFTEGSLIVDNETVGRICSSPDGIFKNSRGSLYLFINRADDSEKIQTARKLAEYLKTNAAGNVFDFKICTGSLKEGVYYEC
;
A
#
# COMPACT_ATOMS: atom_id res chain seq x y z
N MET A 1 3.92 -0.51 17.86
CA MET A 1 2.50 -0.46 18.27
C MET A 1 1.88 0.81 17.72
N PRO A 2 0.69 0.74 17.11
CA PRO A 2 -0.05 1.93 16.66
C PRO A 2 -0.48 2.80 17.85
N SER A 3 -0.65 4.11 17.63
CA SER A 3 -1.17 5.03 18.65
C SER A 3 -2.61 4.69 19.02
N LYS A 4 -2.96 4.83 20.31
CA LYS A 4 -4.27 4.43 20.86
C LYS A 4 -5.46 5.19 20.26
N GLU A 5 -5.23 6.33 19.61
CA GLU A 5 -6.27 7.14 18.96
C GLU A 5 -6.81 6.53 17.66
N TYR A 6 -6.13 5.54 17.07
CA TYR A 6 -6.50 4.97 15.76
C TYR A 6 -7.25 3.63 15.83
N TYR A 7 -7.55 3.13 17.03
CA TYR A 7 -8.27 1.87 17.21
C TYR A 7 -9.10 1.88 18.48
N ASP A 8 -10.20 1.14 18.46
CA ASP A 8 -11.04 0.88 19.62
C ASP A 8 -10.55 -0.36 20.38
N PHE A 9 -10.09 -1.38 19.64
CA PHE A 9 -9.62 -2.64 20.19
C PHE A 9 -8.29 -3.06 19.56
N ILE A 10 -7.42 -3.71 20.35
CA ILE A 10 -6.16 -4.28 19.86
C ILE A 10 -5.95 -5.68 20.43
N TYR A 11 -5.72 -6.63 19.54
CA TYR A 11 -5.43 -8.02 19.83
C TYR A 11 -4.05 -8.35 19.25
N PRO A 12 -2.97 -8.27 20.05
CA PRO A 12 -1.60 -8.57 19.62
C PRO A 12 -1.37 -10.08 19.35
N CYS A 13 -2.43 -10.87 19.38
CA CYS A 13 -2.50 -12.28 19.06
C CYS A 13 -3.93 -12.59 18.59
N ILE A 14 -4.10 -13.29 17.48
CA ILE A 14 -5.41 -13.63 16.93
C ILE A 14 -6.19 -14.59 17.83
N ASP A 15 -5.50 -15.49 18.54
CA ASP A 15 -6.15 -16.41 19.47
C ASP A 15 -6.86 -15.67 20.61
N ASP A 16 -6.35 -14.50 21.00
CA ASP A 16 -6.97 -13.66 22.03
C ASP A 16 -8.29 -13.08 21.49
N TYR A 17 -8.29 -12.60 20.24
CA TYR A 17 -9.50 -12.14 19.57
C TYR A 17 -10.54 -13.27 19.47
N ILE A 18 -10.14 -14.46 19.04
CA ILE A 18 -11.07 -15.60 18.87
C ILE A 18 -11.71 -16.00 20.22
N ARG A 19 -10.97 -15.94 21.33
CA ARG A 19 -11.50 -16.25 22.66
C ARG A 19 -12.42 -15.16 23.21
N ASP A 20 -12.06 -13.90 22.95
CA ASP A 20 -12.70 -12.74 23.58
C ASP A 20 -13.79 -12.11 22.70
N LYS A 21 -13.92 -12.50 21.42
CA LYS A 21 -14.90 -11.91 20.50
C LYS A 21 -16.30 -12.14 21.05
N MET A 22 -16.85 -11.12 21.71
CA MET A 22 -18.28 -11.09 22.01
C MET A 22 -19.00 -10.66 20.74
N LYS A 23 -20.23 -11.15 20.57
CA LYS A 23 -20.95 -11.09 19.29
C LYS A 23 -21.20 -9.67 18.74
N ASN A 24 -20.93 -8.58 19.47
CA ASN A 24 -21.32 -7.21 19.10
C ASN A 24 -20.31 -6.15 19.55
N HIS A 25 -19.11 -6.09 18.95
CA HIS A 25 -18.20 -4.96 19.13
C HIS A 25 -18.16 -4.16 17.83
N GLU A 26 -18.69 -2.93 17.85
CA GLU A 26 -18.54 -1.98 16.75
C GLU A 26 -17.30 -1.13 17.02
N GLY A 27 -16.36 -1.09 16.07
CA GLY A 27 -15.15 -0.28 16.19
C GLY A 27 -13.97 -0.79 15.36
N ALA A 28 -12.98 0.08 15.17
CA ALA A 28 -11.73 -0.25 14.52
C ALA A 28 -10.92 -1.21 15.40
N THR A 29 -10.67 -2.41 14.91
CA THR A 29 -9.97 -3.47 15.64
C THR A 29 -8.66 -3.82 14.93
N VAL A 30 -7.54 -3.77 15.67
CA VAL A 30 -6.23 -4.20 15.18
C VAL A 30 -5.95 -5.63 15.63
N ILE A 31 -5.77 -6.54 14.69
CA ILE A 31 -5.44 -7.95 14.95
C ILE A 31 -4.08 -8.28 14.32
N SER A 32 -3.26 -9.02 15.06
CA SER A 32 -1.99 -9.56 14.56
C SER A 32 -1.86 -11.04 14.89
N SER A 33 -1.09 -11.80 14.13
CA SER A 33 -0.80 -13.20 14.47
C SER A 33 -0.03 -13.31 15.78
N LYS A 34 0.94 -12.41 16.00
CA LYS A 34 1.71 -12.31 17.26
C LYS A 34 2.38 -10.94 17.42
N TYR A 35 2.85 -10.69 18.64
CA TYR A 35 3.67 -9.54 18.98
C TYR A 35 5.09 -9.94 19.37
N ILE A 36 6.09 -9.36 18.70
CA ILE A 36 7.50 -9.48 19.06
C ILE A 36 7.87 -8.29 19.95
N LYS A 37 8.08 -8.57 21.24
CA LYS A 37 8.24 -7.54 22.29
C LYS A 37 9.53 -6.75 22.14
N GLU A 38 10.61 -7.42 21.76
CA GLU A 38 11.95 -6.85 21.60
C GLU A 38 11.99 -5.83 20.47
N GLU A 39 11.27 -6.10 19.37
CA GLU A 39 11.17 -5.24 18.19
C GLU A 39 9.99 -4.25 18.27
N LYS A 40 9.14 -4.38 19.30
CA LYS A 40 7.86 -3.66 19.42
C LYS A 40 6.99 -3.78 18.14
N LYS A 41 7.01 -4.97 17.53
CA LYS A 41 6.48 -5.24 16.19
C LYS A 41 5.31 -6.21 16.22
N LEU A 42 4.22 -5.83 15.58
CA LEU A 42 3.09 -6.72 15.27
C LEU A 42 3.42 -7.50 13.99
N ILE A 43 3.05 -8.77 13.95
CA ILE A 43 3.23 -9.63 12.79
C ILE A 43 1.90 -9.80 12.08
N GLY A 44 1.90 -9.63 10.75
CA GLY A 44 0.71 -9.83 9.91
C GLY A 44 0.10 -11.22 10.09
N ILE A 45 -1.20 -11.30 9.80
CA ILE A 45 -1.97 -12.54 9.84
C ILE A 45 -1.73 -13.40 8.59
N SER A 46 -1.95 -14.72 8.71
CA SER A 46 -1.92 -15.64 7.56
C SER A 46 -3.25 -15.69 6.78
N ASP A 47 -3.30 -16.49 5.72
CA ASP A 47 -4.54 -16.80 5.02
C ASP A 47 -5.54 -17.52 5.95
N GLU A 48 -5.07 -18.48 6.74
CA GLU A 48 -5.89 -19.24 7.68
C GLU A 48 -6.43 -18.35 8.80
N ASP A 49 -5.58 -17.46 9.32
CA ASP A 49 -5.98 -16.45 10.30
C ASP A 49 -7.09 -15.56 9.72
N LEU A 50 -6.90 -15.02 8.52
CA LEU A 50 -7.89 -14.17 7.85
C LEU A 50 -9.22 -14.90 7.67
N GLU A 51 -9.20 -16.15 7.21
CA GLU A 51 -10.43 -16.95 7.04
C GLU A 51 -11.20 -17.15 8.36
N SER A 52 -10.53 -17.14 9.51
CA SER A 52 -11.17 -17.34 10.81
C SER A 52 -11.88 -16.10 11.37
N VAL A 53 -11.54 -14.91 10.88
CA VAL A 53 -12.02 -13.62 11.43
C VAL A 53 -12.65 -12.69 10.40
N MET A 54 -12.45 -12.90 9.10
CA MET A 54 -12.88 -11.94 8.08
C MET A 54 -14.39 -11.68 8.05
N ASP A 55 -15.19 -12.69 8.39
CA ASP A 55 -16.67 -12.58 8.42
C ASP A 55 -17.18 -11.78 9.62
N ASP A 56 -16.31 -11.44 10.58
CA ASP A 56 -16.67 -10.59 11.72
C ASP A 56 -16.57 -9.09 11.39
N PHE A 57 -16.05 -8.71 10.21
CA PHE A 57 -15.78 -7.32 9.83
C PHE A 57 -16.44 -6.95 8.49
N ASP A 58 -17.00 -5.74 8.42
CA ASP A 58 -17.48 -5.19 7.14
C ASP A 58 -16.33 -4.91 6.16
N VAL A 59 -15.18 -4.48 6.70
CA VAL A 59 -13.98 -4.12 5.95
C VAL A 59 -12.75 -4.59 6.71
N VAL A 60 -11.87 -5.31 6.00
CA VAL A 60 -10.55 -5.71 6.50
C VAL A 60 -9.47 -4.98 5.71
N LEU A 61 -8.64 -4.21 6.40
CA LEU A 61 -7.45 -3.57 5.83
C LEU A 61 -6.20 -4.36 6.22
N ILE A 62 -5.43 -4.78 5.23
CA ILE A 62 -4.19 -5.54 5.44
C ILE A 62 -3.03 -4.74 4.86
N GLU A 63 -2.09 -4.34 5.72
CA GLU A 63 -0.81 -3.83 5.27
C GLU A 63 0.03 -5.00 4.77
N ALA A 64 0.34 -5.01 3.46
CA ALA A 64 1.08 -6.12 2.87
C ALA A 64 2.55 -6.15 3.31
N ASP A 65 3.24 -5.01 3.22
CA ASP A 65 4.65 -4.93 3.58
C ASP A 65 5.13 -3.47 3.68
N GLY A 66 6.05 -3.20 4.62
CA GLY A 66 6.58 -1.88 4.91
C GLY A 66 7.91 -1.58 4.20
N SER A 67 8.11 -0.35 3.76
CA SER A 67 9.31 0.09 3.01
C SER A 67 10.49 0.55 3.89
N LYS A 68 10.49 0.25 5.20
CA LYS A 68 11.38 0.90 6.20
C LYS A 68 11.27 2.44 6.19
N MET A 69 10.07 2.96 5.98
CA MET A 69 9.77 4.40 5.88
C MET A 69 10.33 5.08 4.62
N LEU A 70 10.93 4.35 3.68
CA LEU A 70 11.35 4.90 2.40
C LEU A 70 10.12 5.13 1.49
N PRO A 71 10.09 6.23 0.72
CA PRO A 71 8.90 6.62 -0.04
C PRO A 71 8.59 5.66 -1.21
N LEU A 72 9.61 5.04 -1.81
CA LEU A 72 9.46 4.09 -2.91
C LEU A 72 10.19 2.78 -2.61
N LYS A 73 9.81 1.72 -3.32
CA LYS A 73 10.44 0.41 -3.16
C LYS A 73 10.35 -0.46 -4.39
N ALA A 74 11.30 -1.40 -4.49
CA ALA A 74 11.13 -2.62 -5.25
C ALA A 74 10.90 -3.80 -4.31
N TRP A 75 9.99 -4.67 -4.70
CA TRP A 75 9.72 -5.89 -3.97
C TRP A 75 10.87 -6.89 -4.10
N LYS A 76 11.18 -7.61 -3.03
CA LYS A 76 11.98 -8.84 -3.14
C LYS A 76 11.14 -9.98 -3.74
N ASP A 77 11.76 -11.12 -4.02
CA ASP A 77 11.09 -12.26 -4.65
C ASP A 77 9.91 -12.82 -3.83
N HIS A 78 10.01 -12.78 -2.50
CA HIS A 78 8.99 -13.25 -1.57
C HIS A 78 8.03 -12.14 -1.11
N GLU A 79 8.20 -10.91 -1.59
CA GLU A 79 7.37 -9.75 -1.24
C GLU A 79 6.54 -9.30 -2.47
N PRO A 80 5.42 -8.59 -2.28
CA PRO A 80 4.68 -8.52 -1.02
C PRO A 80 3.93 -9.84 -0.74
N PRO A 81 3.73 -10.20 0.54
CA PRO A 81 2.74 -11.20 0.90
C PRO A 81 1.34 -10.62 0.68
N ILE A 82 0.60 -11.16 -0.28
CA ILE A 82 -0.79 -10.79 -0.57
C ILE A 82 -1.67 -12.00 -0.27
N LEU A 83 -2.62 -11.83 0.67
CA LEU A 83 -3.51 -12.90 1.10
C LEU A 83 -4.52 -13.27 -0.01
N ARG A 84 -4.90 -14.53 -0.10
CA ARG A 84 -5.69 -15.11 -1.20
C ARG A 84 -7.08 -14.50 -1.33
N LYS A 85 -7.68 -14.12 -0.19
CA LYS A 85 -9.02 -13.51 -0.09
C LYS A 85 -9.04 -12.00 -0.37
N THR A 86 -7.90 -11.38 -0.68
CA THR A 86 -7.83 -9.96 -1.06
C THR A 86 -8.74 -9.68 -2.28
N THR A 87 -9.72 -8.80 -2.08
CA THR A 87 -10.70 -8.38 -3.10
C THR A 87 -10.32 -7.08 -3.81
N LYS A 88 -9.45 -6.29 -3.19
CA LYS A 88 -8.93 -5.02 -3.72
C LYS A 88 -7.47 -4.84 -3.31
N THR A 89 -6.65 -4.31 -4.22
CA THR A 89 -5.27 -3.94 -3.93
C THR A 89 -5.08 -2.45 -4.20
N ILE A 90 -4.50 -1.73 -3.24
CA ILE A 90 -4.22 -0.30 -3.36
C ILE A 90 -2.70 -0.10 -3.40
N GLY A 91 -2.19 0.32 -4.55
CA GLY A 91 -0.83 0.84 -4.69
C GLY A 91 -0.80 2.29 -4.24
N VAL A 92 0.11 2.65 -3.35
CA VAL A 92 0.25 4.03 -2.85
C VAL A 92 1.50 4.66 -3.45
N PHE A 93 1.32 5.75 -4.20
CA PHE A 93 2.41 6.52 -4.77
C PHE A 93 2.42 7.94 -4.17
N PRO A 94 3.50 8.38 -3.52
CA PRO A 94 3.59 9.74 -2.97
C PRO A 94 3.98 10.76 -4.05
N ILE A 95 3.13 11.77 -4.29
CA ILE A 95 3.31 12.71 -5.41
C ILE A 95 4.55 13.60 -5.29
N ASP A 96 5.02 13.83 -4.07
CA ASP A 96 6.25 14.58 -3.78
C ASP A 96 7.52 13.87 -4.28
N MET A 97 7.42 12.59 -4.66
CA MET A 97 8.52 11.90 -5.33
C MET A 97 8.63 12.23 -6.81
N LEU A 98 7.60 12.79 -7.46
CA LEU A 98 7.68 13.12 -8.88
C LEU A 98 8.70 14.24 -9.10
N GLY A 99 9.69 14.00 -9.94
CA GLY A 99 10.82 14.89 -10.20
C GLY A 99 12.04 14.68 -9.30
N GLU A 100 11.93 13.83 -8.28
CA GLU A 100 13.04 13.53 -7.37
C GLU A 100 14.09 12.62 -8.02
N LYS A 101 15.35 12.78 -7.60
CA LYS A 101 16.44 11.90 -8.03
C LYS A 101 16.33 10.55 -7.36
N ILE A 102 16.52 9.47 -8.11
CA ILE A 102 16.55 8.10 -7.59
C ILE A 102 17.90 7.82 -6.95
N ASN A 103 17.91 7.41 -5.68
CA ASN A 103 19.13 7.05 -4.95
C ASN A 103 18.83 6.04 -3.83
N GLN A 104 19.86 5.58 -3.12
CA GLN A 104 19.72 4.56 -2.08
C GLN A 104 18.99 5.07 -0.81
N ASP A 105 18.92 6.39 -0.61
CA ASP A 105 18.30 7.00 0.56
C ASP A 105 16.78 7.16 0.42
N ASN A 106 16.23 7.00 -0.79
CA ASN A 106 14.79 7.12 -1.04
C ASN A 106 14.14 5.86 -1.64
N ILE A 107 14.92 4.83 -1.99
CA ILE A 107 14.42 3.56 -2.53
C ILE A 107 14.77 2.38 -1.62
N TYR A 108 13.76 1.66 -1.13
CA TYR A 108 13.98 0.33 -0.56
C TYR A 108 14.25 -0.68 -1.68
N ASN A 109 15.33 -1.46 -1.56
CA ASN A 109 15.81 -2.39 -2.59
C ASN A 109 16.17 -1.68 -3.91
N TYR A 110 17.09 -0.70 -3.82
CA TYR A 110 17.55 0.15 -4.91
C TYR A 110 17.92 -0.62 -6.20
N GLU A 111 18.71 -1.69 -6.09
CA GLU A 111 19.14 -2.47 -7.25
C GLU A 111 17.96 -3.11 -8.00
N GLY A 112 17.01 -3.68 -7.26
CA GLY A 112 15.78 -4.22 -7.84
C GLY A 112 14.93 -3.14 -8.51
N PHE A 113 14.88 -1.94 -7.91
CA PHE A 113 14.12 -0.82 -8.45
C PHE A 113 14.70 -0.31 -9.76
N ILE A 114 16.02 -0.09 -9.80
CA ILE A 114 16.74 0.31 -11.00
C ILE A 114 16.56 -0.72 -12.12
N LYS A 115 16.54 -2.01 -11.78
CA LYS A 115 16.34 -3.09 -12.76
C LYS A 115 14.98 -2.98 -13.46
N PHE A 116 13.87 -2.85 -12.73
CA PHE A 116 12.54 -2.81 -13.37
C PHE A 116 12.20 -1.42 -13.95
N THR A 117 12.86 -0.35 -13.46
CA THR A 117 12.74 1.00 -14.02
C THR A 117 13.76 1.29 -15.13
N GLU A 118 14.46 0.26 -15.63
CA GLU A 118 15.38 0.34 -16.77
C GLU A 118 16.49 1.39 -16.62
N GLY A 119 17.03 1.56 -15.41
CA GLY A 119 18.12 2.53 -15.20
C GLY A 119 17.66 3.97 -14.97
N SER A 120 16.36 4.21 -14.73
CA SER A 120 15.84 5.55 -14.42
C SER A 120 16.63 6.23 -13.29
N LEU A 121 17.01 7.49 -13.49
CA LEU A 121 17.75 8.29 -12.49
C LEU A 121 16.88 9.35 -11.80
N ILE A 122 15.70 9.62 -12.34
CA ILE A 122 14.72 10.58 -11.83
C ILE A 122 13.36 9.87 -11.87
N VAL A 123 12.49 10.19 -10.92
CA VAL A 123 11.11 9.71 -10.92
C VAL A 123 10.27 10.64 -11.80
N ASP A 124 10.27 10.42 -13.11
CA ASP A 124 9.40 11.15 -14.04
C ASP A 124 8.10 10.36 -14.34
N ASN A 125 7.26 10.90 -15.21
CA ASN A 125 6.01 10.25 -15.60
C ASN A 125 6.21 8.84 -16.19
N GLU A 126 7.29 8.64 -16.95
CA GLU A 126 7.60 7.34 -17.56
C GLU A 126 8.07 6.34 -16.50
N THR A 127 8.91 6.77 -15.56
CA THR A 127 9.30 5.96 -14.40
C THR A 127 8.09 5.57 -13.56
N VAL A 128 7.15 6.48 -13.30
CA VAL A 128 5.89 6.14 -12.60
C VAL A 128 5.05 5.16 -13.42
N GLY A 129 5.02 5.33 -14.75
CA GLY A 129 4.45 4.35 -15.66
C GLY A 129 5.02 2.95 -15.43
N ARG A 130 6.35 2.79 -15.41
CA ARG A 130 7.04 1.52 -15.12
C ARG A 130 6.73 0.99 -13.71
N ILE A 131 6.68 1.85 -12.69
CA ILE A 131 6.29 1.48 -11.32
C ILE A 131 4.89 0.84 -11.31
N CYS A 132 3.96 1.37 -12.10
CA CYS A 132 2.57 0.90 -12.12
C CYS A 132 2.34 -0.29 -13.07
N SER A 133 3.19 -0.49 -14.08
CA SER A 133 2.97 -1.48 -15.14
C SER A 133 3.87 -2.71 -15.06
N SER A 134 5.01 -2.63 -14.37
CA SER A 134 5.96 -3.73 -14.26
C SER A 134 5.42 -4.85 -13.36
N PRO A 135 5.64 -6.14 -13.71
CA PRO A 135 5.35 -7.27 -12.84
C PRO A 135 6.06 -7.20 -11.48
N ASP A 136 7.21 -6.53 -11.40
CA ASP A 136 7.98 -6.30 -10.17
C ASP A 136 7.67 -4.94 -9.51
N GLY A 137 6.75 -4.18 -10.09
CA GLY A 137 6.32 -2.86 -9.64
C GLY A 137 5.29 -2.90 -8.51
N ILE A 138 4.59 -1.78 -8.31
CA ILE A 138 3.70 -1.57 -7.16
C ILE A 138 2.58 -2.61 -7.03
N PHE A 139 2.16 -3.21 -8.14
CA PHE A 139 1.09 -4.21 -8.21
C PHE A 139 1.60 -5.66 -8.28
N LYS A 140 2.88 -5.93 -7.95
CA LYS A 140 3.39 -7.30 -7.83
C LYS A 140 2.50 -8.14 -6.89
N ASN A 141 2.19 -9.37 -7.30
CA ASN A 141 1.32 -10.32 -6.58
C ASN A 141 -0.09 -9.80 -6.25
N SER A 142 -0.50 -8.65 -6.79
CA SER A 142 -1.78 -8.02 -6.48
C SER A 142 -2.96 -8.92 -6.84
N ARG A 143 -4.07 -8.73 -6.11
CA ARG A 143 -5.31 -9.51 -6.29
C ARG A 143 -6.52 -8.59 -6.28
N GLY A 144 -7.57 -9.04 -6.97
CA GLY A 144 -8.84 -8.31 -7.05
C GLY A 144 -8.73 -7.03 -7.87
N SER A 145 -9.60 -6.06 -7.58
CA SER A 145 -9.59 -4.77 -8.29
C SER A 145 -8.39 -3.93 -7.85
N LEU A 146 -7.70 -3.32 -8.82
CA LEU A 146 -6.51 -2.53 -8.59
C LEU A 146 -6.83 -1.04 -8.52
N TYR A 147 -6.22 -0.35 -7.56
CA TYR A 147 -6.34 1.08 -7.37
C TYR A 147 -4.94 1.67 -7.17
N LEU A 148 -4.62 2.73 -7.88
CA LEU A 148 -3.47 3.58 -7.59
C LEU A 148 -3.96 4.81 -6.83
N PHE A 149 -3.49 4.97 -5.61
CA PHE A 149 -3.72 6.16 -4.82
C PHE A 149 -2.47 7.05 -4.82
N ILE A 150 -2.58 8.19 -5.50
CA ILE A 150 -1.56 9.23 -5.54
C ILE A 150 -1.71 10.11 -4.28
N ASN A 151 -0.94 9.77 -3.26
CA ASN A 151 -0.99 10.37 -1.93
C ASN A 151 -0.11 11.64 -1.82
N ARG A 152 -0.19 12.32 -0.67
CA ARG A 152 0.56 13.54 -0.31
C ARG A 152 0.24 14.73 -1.20
N ALA A 153 -0.95 14.74 -1.81
CA ALA A 153 -1.48 15.90 -2.52
C ALA A 153 -2.05 16.91 -1.51
N ASP A 154 -1.16 17.46 -0.68
CA ASP A 154 -1.52 18.28 0.49
C ASP A 154 -1.87 19.74 0.13
N ASP A 155 -1.63 20.14 -1.11
CA ASP A 155 -1.89 21.50 -1.61
C ASP A 155 -2.40 21.47 -3.05
N SER A 156 -2.90 22.61 -3.52
CA SER A 156 -3.50 22.75 -4.86
C SER A 156 -2.54 22.46 -6.00
N GLU A 157 -1.25 22.75 -5.83
CA GLU A 157 -0.24 22.51 -6.85
C GLU A 157 0.01 21.01 -7.00
N LYS A 158 0.21 20.31 -5.88
CA LYS A 158 0.36 18.85 -5.86
C LYS A 158 -0.89 18.13 -6.36
N ILE A 159 -2.09 18.62 -6.05
CA ILE A 159 -3.34 18.08 -6.61
C ILE A 159 -3.35 18.22 -8.14
N GLN A 160 -2.95 19.37 -8.67
CA GLN A 160 -2.87 19.57 -10.13
C GLN A 160 -1.83 18.64 -10.76
N THR A 161 -0.66 18.50 -10.13
CA THR A 161 0.41 17.60 -10.59
C THR A 161 -0.05 16.14 -10.57
N ALA A 162 -0.73 15.70 -9.51
CA ALA A 162 -1.31 14.36 -9.42
C ALA A 162 -2.35 14.09 -10.51
N ARG A 163 -3.19 15.07 -10.85
CA ARG A 163 -4.17 14.95 -11.96
C ARG A 163 -3.49 14.81 -13.32
N LYS A 164 -2.47 15.63 -13.61
CA LYS A 164 -1.68 15.51 -14.85
C LYS A 164 -0.98 14.16 -14.96
N LEU A 165 -0.44 13.66 -13.85
CA LEU A 165 0.15 12.32 -13.78
C LEU A 165 -0.92 11.24 -14.04
N ALA A 166 -2.10 11.35 -13.44
CA ALA A 166 -3.20 10.42 -13.67
C ALA A 166 -3.65 10.40 -15.14
N GLU A 167 -3.77 11.56 -15.80
CA GLU A 167 -4.06 11.68 -17.24
C GLU A 167 -2.97 11.02 -18.10
N TYR A 168 -1.70 11.26 -17.76
CA TYR A 168 -0.58 10.62 -18.42
C TYR A 168 -0.67 9.10 -18.29
N LEU A 169 -0.89 8.57 -17.09
CA LEU A 169 -1.00 7.13 -16.85
C LEU A 169 -2.19 6.53 -17.60
N LYS A 170 -3.36 7.17 -17.60
CA LYS A 170 -4.53 6.69 -18.37
C LYS A 170 -4.26 6.56 -19.87
N THR A 171 -3.40 7.43 -20.42
CA THR A 171 -3.13 7.46 -21.86
C THR A 171 -1.94 6.58 -22.25
N ASN A 172 -0.87 6.61 -21.47
CA ASN A 172 0.41 5.98 -21.79
C ASN A 172 0.60 4.63 -21.09
N ALA A 173 -0.27 4.31 -20.12
CA ALA A 173 -0.38 2.97 -19.55
C ALA A 173 -1.50 2.14 -20.18
N ALA A 174 -2.29 2.71 -21.12
CA ALA A 174 -3.32 1.99 -21.84
C ALA A 174 -2.68 0.89 -22.72
N GLY A 175 -2.88 -0.37 -22.33
CA GLY A 175 -2.27 -1.56 -22.94
C GLY A 175 -1.26 -2.29 -22.04
N ASN A 176 -1.01 -1.80 -20.82
CA ASN A 176 -0.13 -2.45 -19.84
C ASN A 176 -0.76 -3.68 -19.19
N VAL A 177 0.07 -4.45 -18.48
CA VAL A 177 -0.29 -5.70 -17.78
C VAL A 177 -1.40 -5.49 -16.71
N PHE A 178 -1.59 -4.26 -16.21
CA PHE A 178 -2.52 -3.97 -15.12
C PHE A 178 -3.56 -2.89 -15.50
N ASP A 179 -4.84 -3.22 -15.36
CA ASP A 179 -5.96 -2.29 -15.39
C ASP A 179 -6.27 -1.82 -13.95
N PHE A 180 -6.07 -0.54 -13.66
CA PHE A 180 -6.25 0.04 -12.33
C PHE A 180 -6.96 1.40 -12.37
N LYS A 181 -7.75 1.67 -11.34
CA LYS A 181 -8.39 2.98 -11.13
C LYS A 181 -7.42 3.93 -10.44
N ILE A 182 -7.50 5.23 -10.74
CA ILE A 182 -6.60 6.23 -10.14
C ILE A 182 -7.41 7.19 -9.28
N CYS A 183 -6.92 7.44 -8.07
CA CYS A 183 -7.42 8.47 -7.18
C CYS A 183 -6.24 9.27 -6.59
N THR A 184 -6.50 10.49 -6.14
CA THR A 184 -5.48 11.33 -5.47
C THR A 184 -6.02 11.94 -4.20
N GLY A 185 -5.15 12.29 -3.27
CA GLY A 185 -5.55 12.94 -2.02
C GLY A 185 -4.41 13.06 -1.02
N SER A 186 -4.80 13.34 0.21
CA SER A 186 -3.90 13.41 1.35
C SER A 186 -4.46 12.60 2.51
N LEU A 187 -3.76 11.53 2.89
CA LEU A 187 -4.08 10.80 4.12
C LEU A 187 -3.88 11.67 5.37
N LYS A 188 -2.96 12.64 5.31
CA LYS A 188 -2.68 13.54 6.42
C LYS A 188 -3.87 14.48 6.67
N GLU A 189 -4.44 15.03 5.60
CA GLU A 189 -5.54 15.98 5.68
C GLU A 189 -6.93 15.30 5.61
N GLY A 190 -6.97 13.98 5.39
CA GLY A 190 -8.23 13.21 5.32
C GLY A 190 -9.07 13.49 4.08
N VAL A 191 -8.46 13.90 2.96
CA VAL A 191 -9.14 14.28 1.72
C VAL A 191 -8.84 13.33 0.57
N TYR A 192 -9.82 13.10 -0.30
CA TYR A 192 -9.69 12.27 -1.49
C TYR A 192 -10.46 12.87 -2.69
N TYR A 193 -9.95 12.59 -3.90
CA TYR A 193 -10.50 13.01 -5.17
C TYR A 193 -10.38 11.86 -6.17
N GLU A 194 -11.46 11.57 -6.91
CA GLU A 194 -11.38 10.68 -8.06
C GLU A 194 -10.69 11.40 -9.23
N CYS A 195 -9.82 10.69 -9.95
CA CYS A 195 -9.08 11.22 -11.09
C CYS A 195 -9.60 10.65 -12.40
#